data_AF-E0S6I7-F1
#
_entry.id   AF-E0S6I7-F1
#
_cell.length_a   1.000
_cell.length_b   1.000
_cell.length_c   1.000
_cell.angle_alpha   90.00
_cell.angle_beta   90.00
_cell.angle_gamma   90.00
#
_symmetry.space_group_name_H-M   'P 1'
#
loop_
_entity.id
_entity.type
_entity.pdbx_description
1 polymer ?
#
loop_
_entity_poly.entity_id
_entity_poly.type
_entity_poly.pdbx_seq_one_letter_code
_entity_poly.pdbx_strand_id
1 'polypeptide(L)'
;MVDKMDKRSIRKLYLRKDPKDPYFRSSLTRLVAIGNPYLTFILHAMFRDVLPGIPCPAPFGILMKSGKTISYIVRRLMGRKVVLEAKSESEELYSNKWNESDYADIMKFLLNIERTNKRLLFVDQPFIRNVISKISEAEKARIIRFLEVSPLSISIMRTIRTENLTDTHLAVINLLKAKTMPYEEGFRYVHESNVDFKLLKRTFLKSTFSQIQKYFHILVDFFPEMMFGIRKPYSNRMQIFADPLSIPLKPRLLCVYIPACIYFIRRKSKSLSLVKNLDVLIKTIYIEKILSVSPRRYLLKKVIHQLILDTPILVKVIVMRRFPPNLIKKMVEYIPSFHLAYELSLKILSNDPSDSFYEELVEELLKKYPTKSNVKRFQACSHLFSNSLLERLKYLTETV
;
A
#
# COMPACT_ATOMS: atom_id res chain seq x y z
N MET A 1 -13.38 -19.19 -21.98
CA MET A 1 -13.92 -20.55 -22.16
C MET A 1 -15.41 -20.71 -21.78
N VAL A 2 -16.13 -19.67 -21.33
CA VAL A 2 -17.60 -19.72 -21.08
C VAL A 2 -18.41 -18.94 -22.14
N ASP A 3 -17.73 -18.38 -23.16
CA ASP A 3 -18.33 -17.44 -24.12
C ASP A 3 -19.19 -18.07 -25.22
N LYS A 4 -19.18 -19.42 -25.37
CA LYS A 4 -20.05 -20.13 -26.31
C LYS A 4 -21.32 -20.71 -25.67
N MET A 5 -21.63 -20.35 -24.42
CA MET A 5 -22.85 -20.81 -23.76
C MET A 5 -23.96 -19.79 -23.99
N ASP A 6 -25.06 -20.20 -24.65
CA ASP A 6 -26.27 -19.37 -24.76
C ASP A 6 -26.98 -19.27 -23.40
N LYS A 7 -26.46 -18.38 -22.56
CA LYS A 7 -26.96 -18.07 -21.22
C LYS A 7 -28.43 -17.66 -21.25
N ARG A 8 -28.90 -17.01 -22.33
CA ARG A 8 -30.30 -16.58 -22.45
C ARG A 8 -31.22 -17.78 -22.62
N SER A 9 -30.85 -18.71 -23.50
CA SER A 9 -31.65 -19.93 -23.72
C SER A 9 -31.68 -20.85 -22.50
N ILE A 10 -30.55 -21.09 -21.84
CA ILE A 10 -30.51 -21.91 -20.61
C ILE A 10 -31.32 -21.24 -19.48
N ARG A 11 -31.30 -19.91 -19.37
CA ARG A 11 -32.12 -19.19 -18.40
C ARG A 11 -33.61 -19.26 -18.71
N LYS A 12 -34.01 -19.12 -19.98
CA LYS A 12 -35.41 -19.31 -20.42
C LYS A 12 -35.86 -20.74 -20.12
N LEU A 13 -35.00 -21.73 -20.37
CA LEU A 13 -35.24 -23.14 -20.05
C LEU A 13 -35.45 -23.31 -18.54
N TYR A 14 -34.61 -22.70 -17.70
CA TYR A 14 -34.77 -22.74 -16.24
C TYR A 14 -36.10 -22.17 -15.75
N LEU A 15 -36.54 -21.04 -16.31
CA LEU A 15 -37.80 -20.40 -15.94
C LEU A 15 -39.04 -21.17 -16.42
N ARG A 16 -38.88 -22.07 -17.39
CA ARG A 16 -39.93 -22.96 -17.92
C ARG A 16 -39.78 -24.40 -17.41
N LYS A 17 -39.05 -24.62 -16.30
CA LYS A 17 -38.80 -25.96 -15.74
C LYS A 17 -40.13 -26.64 -15.42
N ASP A 18 -40.50 -27.61 -16.25
CA ASP A 18 -41.57 -28.58 -15.97
C ASP A 18 -40.94 -29.98 -15.90
N PRO A 19 -40.82 -30.58 -14.69
CA PRO A 19 -40.24 -31.90 -14.52
C PRO A 19 -40.99 -33.01 -15.27
N LYS A 20 -42.25 -32.78 -15.64
CA LYS A 20 -43.12 -33.76 -16.30
C LYS A 20 -43.11 -33.64 -17.83
N ASP A 21 -42.47 -32.62 -18.40
CA ASP A 21 -42.40 -32.43 -19.85
C ASP A 21 -41.25 -33.27 -20.49
N PRO A 22 -41.56 -34.26 -21.35
CA PRO A 22 -40.54 -35.07 -22.03
C PRO A 22 -39.72 -34.28 -23.07
N TYR A 23 -40.27 -33.21 -23.66
CA TYR A 23 -39.53 -32.34 -24.58
C TYR A 23 -38.49 -31.49 -23.84
N PHE A 24 -38.82 -31.10 -22.61
CA PHE A 24 -37.88 -30.42 -21.72
C PHE A 24 -36.70 -31.33 -21.33
N ARG A 25 -36.96 -32.58 -20.96
CA ARG A 25 -35.91 -33.56 -20.60
C ARG A 25 -35.01 -33.93 -21.78
N SER A 26 -35.57 -34.13 -22.98
CA SER A 26 -34.79 -34.41 -24.19
C SER A 26 -33.89 -33.23 -24.59
N SER A 27 -34.38 -31.99 -24.42
CA SER A 27 -33.59 -30.77 -24.67
C SER A 27 -32.39 -30.64 -23.71
N LEU A 28 -32.59 -30.93 -22.42
CA LEU A 28 -31.49 -30.95 -21.45
C LEU A 28 -30.46 -32.04 -21.75
N THR A 29 -30.91 -33.23 -22.14
CA THR A 29 -30.04 -34.36 -22.48
C THR A 29 -29.18 -34.05 -23.71
N ARG A 30 -29.75 -33.39 -24.74
CA ARG A 30 -28.98 -32.89 -25.90
C ARG A 30 -27.92 -31.87 -25.50
N LEU A 31 -28.21 -30.96 -24.58
CA LEU A 31 -27.24 -29.98 -24.08
C LEU A 31 -26.08 -30.62 -23.31
N VAL A 32 -26.35 -31.69 -22.55
CA VAL A 32 -25.31 -32.48 -21.89
C VAL A 32 -24.45 -33.24 -22.90
N ALA A 33 -25.05 -33.78 -23.97
CA ALA A 33 -24.35 -34.51 -25.02
C ALA A 33 -23.33 -33.67 -25.82
N ILE A 34 -23.39 -32.33 -25.71
CA ILE A 34 -22.37 -31.42 -26.26
C ILE A 34 -20.98 -31.66 -25.63
N GLY A 35 -20.91 -32.35 -24.49
CA GLY A 35 -19.65 -32.89 -23.94
C GLY A 35 -18.76 -31.87 -23.22
N ASN A 36 -19.26 -30.66 -22.94
CA ASN A 36 -18.52 -29.68 -22.15
C ASN A 36 -18.75 -29.92 -20.65
N PRO A 37 -17.73 -30.34 -19.87
CA PRO A 37 -17.90 -30.72 -18.47
C PRO A 37 -18.35 -29.56 -17.58
N TYR A 38 -17.97 -28.31 -17.91
CA TYR A 38 -18.42 -27.13 -17.18
C TYR A 38 -19.89 -26.82 -17.44
N LEU A 39 -20.35 -26.95 -18.70
CA LEU A 39 -21.76 -26.80 -19.06
C LEU A 39 -22.60 -27.89 -18.39
N THR A 40 -22.15 -29.15 -18.47
CA THR A 40 -22.81 -30.28 -17.82
C THR A 40 -22.91 -30.08 -16.31
N PHE A 41 -21.87 -29.56 -15.66
CA PHE A 41 -21.94 -29.18 -14.25
C PHE A 41 -22.99 -28.09 -13.97
N ILE A 42 -23.02 -27.01 -14.76
CA ILE A 42 -24.01 -25.92 -14.57
C ILE A 42 -25.44 -26.45 -14.77
N LEU A 43 -25.66 -27.29 -15.77
CA LEU A 43 -26.96 -27.92 -16.02
C LEU A 43 -27.33 -28.86 -14.88
N HIS A 44 -26.40 -29.68 -14.39
CA HIS A 44 -26.63 -30.56 -13.25
C HIS A 44 -26.90 -29.77 -11.96
N ALA A 45 -26.24 -28.63 -11.75
CA ALA A 45 -26.48 -27.75 -10.61
C ALA A 45 -27.88 -27.09 -10.66
N MET A 46 -28.41 -26.81 -11.86
CA MET A 46 -29.69 -26.13 -12.07
C MET A 46 -30.88 -27.10 -12.20
N PHE A 47 -30.69 -28.26 -12.83
CA PHE A 47 -31.76 -29.16 -13.27
C PHE A 47 -31.64 -30.56 -12.68
N ARG A 48 -31.01 -30.70 -11.50
CA ARG A 48 -30.74 -31.98 -10.84
C ARG A 48 -31.96 -32.91 -10.78
N ASP A 49 -33.13 -32.38 -10.45
CA ASP A 49 -34.37 -33.16 -10.30
C ASP A 49 -34.94 -33.70 -11.63
N VAL A 50 -34.50 -33.13 -12.76
CA VAL A 50 -35.02 -33.42 -14.11
C VAL A 50 -34.01 -34.22 -14.94
N LEU A 51 -32.79 -34.41 -14.43
CA LEU A 51 -31.74 -35.22 -15.04
C LEU A 51 -31.46 -36.52 -14.25
N PRO A 52 -32.46 -37.37 -13.91
CA PRO A 52 -32.16 -38.64 -13.27
C PRO A 52 -31.38 -39.53 -14.25
N GLY A 53 -30.19 -39.97 -13.84
CA GLY A 53 -29.32 -40.90 -14.56
C GLY A 53 -28.09 -40.29 -15.26
N ILE A 54 -27.98 -38.95 -15.35
CA ILE A 54 -26.75 -38.31 -15.88
C ILE A 54 -25.83 -37.97 -14.70
N PRO A 55 -24.68 -38.65 -14.54
CA PRO A 55 -23.78 -38.36 -13.44
C PRO A 55 -23.16 -36.97 -13.59
N CYS A 56 -23.03 -36.25 -12.47
CA CYS A 56 -22.20 -35.05 -12.42
C CYS A 56 -20.76 -35.42 -12.83
N PRO A 57 -20.09 -34.65 -13.70
CA PRO A 57 -18.72 -34.98 -14.10
C PRO A 57 -17.82 -35.06 -12.86
N ALA A 58 -16.99 -36.09 -12.79
CA ALA A 58 -16.33 -36.57 -11.57
C ALA A 58 -15.76 -35.48 -10.63
N PRO A 59 -14.94 -34.51 -11.10
CA PRO A 59 -14.39 -33.51 -10.18
C PRO A 59 -15.48 -32.58 -9.62
N PHE A 60 -16.53 -32.26 -10.39
CA PHE A 60 -17.60 -31.36 -9.95
C PHE A 60 -18.51 -31.95 -8.90
N GLY A 61 -18.51 -33.27 -8.71
CA GLY A 61 -19.12 -33.90 -7.55
C GLY A 61 -18.60 -33.34 -6.22
N ILE A 62 -17.31 -32.95 -6.17
CA ILE A 62 -16.72 -32.28 -5.00
C ILE A 62 -17.42 -30.93 -4.75
N LEU A 63 -17.64 -30.13 -5.80
CA LEU A 63 -18.32 -28.84 -5.68
C LEU A 63 -19.77 -28.98 -5.21
N MET A 64 -20.45 -30.08 -5.60
CA MET A 64 -21.81 -30.40 -5.15
C MET A 64 -21.95 -30.50 -3.62
N LYS A 65 -20.85 -30.73 -2.89
CA LYS A 65 -20.83 -30.69 -1.42
C LYS A 65 -21.04 -29.28 -0.84
N SER A 66 -20.86 -28.21 -1.62
CA SER A 66 -21.08 -26.83 -1.18
C SER A 66 -22.20 -26.15 -1.97
N GLY A 67 -23.43 -26.29 -1.47
CA GLY A 67 -24.61 -25.60 -2.02
C GLY A 67 -24.44 -24.08 -2.04
N LYS A 68 -23.67 -23.51 -1.09
CA LYS A 68 -23.32 -22.08 -1.03
C LYS A 68 -22.46 -21.67 -2.22
N THR A 69 -21.34 -22.37 -2.44
CA THR A 69 -20.41 -22.10 -3.54
C THR A 69 -21.09 -22.25 -4.89
N ILE A 70 -21.89 -23.30 -5.08
CA ILE A 70 -22.62 -23.54 -6.32
C ILE A 70 -23.66 -22.45 -6.57
N SER A 71 -24.49 -22.16 -5.58
CA SER A 71 -25.51 -21.11 -5.69
C SER A 71 -24.87 -19.78 -6.06
N TYR A 72 -23.72 -19.46 -5.49
CA TYR A 72 -22.98 -18.26 -5.85
C TYR A 72 -22.48 -18.27 -7.30
N ILE A 73 -21.83 -19.35 -7.74
CA ILE A 73 -21.32 -19.50 -9.11
C ILE A 73 -22.47 -19.42 -10.13
N VAL A 74 -23.54 -20.19 -9.91
CA VAL A 74 -24.71 -20.23 -10.81
C VAL A 74 -25.40 -18.86 -10.87
N ARG A 75 -25.65 -18.20 -9.73
CA ARG A 75 -26.25 -16.84 -9.72
C ARG A 75 -25.40 -15.82 -10.46
N ARG A 76 -24.08 -15.97 -10.43
CA ARG A 76 -23.15 -15.08 -11.11
C ARG A 76 -23.09 -15.33 -12.61
N LEU A 77 -23.16 -16.59 -13.05
CA LEU A 77 -23.14 -16.96 -14.46
C LEU A 77 -24.50 -16.77 -15.15
N MET A 78 -25.59 -17.08 -14.45
CA MET A 78 -26.96 -17.18 -15.00
C MET A 78 -27.90 -16.07 -14.53
N GLY A 79 -27.52 -15.32 -13.50
CA GLY A 79 -28.26 -14.20 -12.93
C GLY A 79 -29.12 -14.57 -11.71
N ARG A 80 -29.54 -13.54 -10.96
CA ARG A 80 -30.24 -13.67 -9.67
C ARG A 80 -31.61 -14.37 -9.72
N LYS A 81 -32.21 -14.51 -10.90
CA LYS A 81 -33.52 -15.18 -11.08
C LYS A 81 -33.41 -16.70 -10.96
N VAL A 82 -32.20 -17.26 -10.98
CA VAL A 82 -31.96 -18.69 -10.72
C VAL A 82 -31.80 -18.88 -9.22
N VAL A 83 -32.83 -19.43 -8.59
CA VAL A 83 -32.82 -19.82 -7.17
C VAL A 83 -32.62 -21.32 -7.11
N LEU A 84 -31.45 -21.76 -6.66
CA LEU A 84 -31.21 -23.17 -6.36
C LEU A 84 -31.87 -23.47 -5.01
N GLU A 85 -32.65 -24.54 -4.96
CA GLU A 85 -33.19 -25.05 -3.71
C GLU A 85 -32.02 -25.51 -2.82
N ALA A 86 -31.95 -24.97 -1.61
CA ALA A 86 -31.06 -25.52 -0.60
C ALA A 86 -31.72 -26.80 -0.08
N LYS A 87 -31.05 -27.95 -0.21
CA LYS A 87 -31.47 -29.15 0.51
C LYS A 87 -30.46 -29.56 1.57
N SER A 88 -31.08 -29.97 2.67
CA SER A 88 -30.55 -30.57 3.88
C SER A 88 -29.71 -31.81 3.57
N GLU A 89 -28.69 -31.97 4.40
CA GLU A 89 -27.86 -33.15 4.60
C GLU A 89 -28.56 -34.46 4.20
N SER A 90 -28.11 -35.07 3.11
CA SER A 90 -28.16 -36.50 2.86
C SER A 90 -27.62 -36.74 1.47
N GLU A 91 -26.33 -37.06 1.38
CA GLU A 91 -25.82 -37.95 0.34
C GLU A 91 -24.44 -38.43 0.78
N GLU A 92 -24.46 -39.51 1.56
CA GLU A 92 -23.32 -40.39 1.84
C GLU A 92 -22.75 -41.04 0.55
N LEU A 93 -23.34 -40.77 -0.62
CA LEU A 93 -23.09 -41.51 -1.86
C LEU A 93 -21.73 -41.28 -2.54
N TYR A 94 -20.89 -40.34 -2.09
CA TYR A 94 -19.67 -39.95 -2.85
C TYR A 94 -18.43 -39.64 -2.02
N SER A 95 -18.38 -39.94 -0.72
CA SER A 95 -17.25 -39.53 0.14
C SER A 95 -15.93 -40.25 -0.16
N ASN A 96 -15.95 -41.47 -0.75
CA ASN A 96 -14.76 -42.33 -0.90
C ASN A 96 -14.24 -42.51 -2.34
N LYS A 97 -14.62 -41.70 -3.33
CA LYS A 97 -14.23 -41.93 -4.75
C LYS A 97 -13.22 -40.95 -5.35
N TRP A 98 -12.99 -39.79 -4.76
CA TRP A 98 -12.19 -38.74 -5.42
C TRP A 98 -10.72 -38.80 -5.03
N ASN A 99 -9.86 -38.73 -6.04
CA ASN A 99 -8.42 -38.71 -5.85
C ASN A 99 -7.91 -37.26 -5.80
N GLU A 100 -6.61 -37.09 -5.52
CA GLU A 100 -5.97 -35.77 -5.49
C GLU A 100 -6.17 -34.97 -6.78
N SER A 101 -6.13 -35.63 -7.95
CA SER A 101 -6.28 -34.96 -9.25
C SER A 101 -7.66 -34.32 -9.41
N ASP A 102 -8.72 -34.95 -8.89
CA ASP A 102 -10.07 -34.38 -8.88
C ASP A 102 -10.12 -33.09 -8.05
N TYR A 103 -9.50 -33.10 -6.86
CA TYR A 103 -9.42 -31.91 -6.01
C TYR A 103 -8.57 -30.80 -6.65
N ALA A 104 -7.46 -31.15 -7.30
CA ALA A 104 -6.61 -30.22 -8.03
C ALA A 104 -7.37 -29.55 -9.18
N ASP A 105 -8.15 -30.30 -9.95
CA ASP A 105 -8.92 -29.77 -11.07
C ASP A 105 -10.06 -28.85 -10.61
N ILE A 106 -10.69 -29.17 -9.48
CA ILE A 106 -11.65 -28.26 -8.84
C ILE A 106 -10.99 -26.99 -8.37
N MET A 107 -9.80 -27.07 -7.79
CA MET A 107 -9.07 -25.90 -7.36
C MET A 107 -8.69 -25.00 -8.54
N LYS A 108 -8.19 -25.58 -9.64
CA LYS A 108 -7.92 -24.84 -10.90
C LYS A 108 -9.17 -24.14 -11.43
N PHE A 109 -10.31 -24.84 -11.42
CA PHE A 109 -11.59 -24.27 -11.84
C PHE A 109 -12.01 -23.08 -10.95
N LEU A 110 -11.95 -23.23 -9.63
CA LEU A 110 -12.29 -22.18 -8.67
C LEU A 110 -11.38 -20.94 -8.84
N LEU A 111 -10.07 -21.15 -9.04
CA LEU A 111 -9.11 -20.06 -9.31
C LEU A 111 -9.45 -19.30 -10.59
N ASN A 112 -9.82 -20.01 -11.66
CA ASN A 112 -10.21 -19.38 -12.92
C ASN A 112 -11.50 -18.56 -12.78
N ILE A 113 -12.48 -19.09 -12.04
CA ILE A 113 -13.75 -18.38 -11.79
C ILE A 113 -13.57 -17.16 -10.90
N GLU A 114 -12.64 -17.19 -9.94
CA GLU A 114 -12.43 -16.09 -8.98
C GLU A 114 -12.11 -14.75 -9.68
N ARG A 115 -11.45 -14.79 -10.85
CA ARG A 115 -11.15 -13.59 -11.67
C ARG A 115 -12.39 -12.76 -12.00
N THR A 116 -13.50 -13.44 -12.29
CA THR A 116 -14.80 -12.79 -12.54
C THR A 116 -15.67 -12.69 -11.29
N ASN A 117 -15.39 -13.53 -10.28
CA ASN A 117 -16.19 -13.70 -9.08
C ASN A 117 -15.40 -13.47 -7.79
N LYS A 118 -14.91 -12.24 -7.61
CA LYS A 118 -13.93 -11.80 -6.59
C LYS A 118 -14.27 -12.04 -5.11
N ARG A 119 -15.42 -12.63 -4.78
CA ARG A 119 -15.83 -12.97 -3.41
C ARG A 119 -15.87 -14.49 -3.15
N LEU A 120 -15.46 -15.31 -4.12
CA LEU A 120 -15.60 -16.77 -4.08
C LEU A 120 -15.04 -17.41 -2.81
N LEU A 121 -13.83 -17.02 -2.38
CA LEU A 121 -13.23 -17.51 -1.13
C LEU A 121 -14.13 -17.31 0.10
N PHE A 122 -14.91 -16.22 0.15
CA PHE A 122 -15.71 -15.84 1.33
C PHE A 122 -17.10 -16.47 1.35
N VAL A 123 -17.49 -17.17 0.29
CA VAL A 123 -18.83 -17.79 0.19
C VAL A 123 -18.92 -19.03 1.08
N ASP A 124 -17.89 -19.86 1.08
CA ASP A 124 -17.82 -21.09 1.88
C ASP A 124 -16.36 -21.45 2.23
N GLN A 125 -15.80 -20.73 3.21
CA GLN A 125 -14.41 -20.96 3.62
C GLN A 125 -14.12 -22.38 4.11
N PRO A 126 -14.98 -23.03 4.93
CA PRO A 126 -14.76 -24.41 5.36
C PRO A 126 -14.62 -25.38 4.18
N PHE A 127 -15.51 -25.28 3.18
CA PHE A 127 -15.42 -26.11 1.98
C PHE A 127 -14.10 -25.88 1.22
N ILE A 128 -13.73 -24.62 0.97
CA ILE A 128 -12.49 -24.29 0.26
C ILE A 128 -11.27 -24.83 1.01
N ARG A 129 -11.22 -24.69 2.34
CA ARG A 129 -10.13 -25.25 3.16
C ARG A 129 -10.06 -26.77 3.05
N ASN A 130 -11.20 -27.46 3.06
CA ASN A 130 -11.24 -28.90 2.88
C ASN A 130 -10.66 -29.30 1.50
N VAL A 131 -11.07 -28.63 0.41
CA VAL A 131 -10.52 -28.88 -0.93
C VAL A 131 -9.00 -28.70 -0.95
N ILE A 132 -8.49 -27.59 -0.39
CA ILE A 132 -7.06 -27.31 -0.31
C ILE A 132 -6.34 -28.40 0.50
N SER A 133 -6.93 -28.89 1.60
CA SER A 133 -6.30 -29.91 2.46
C SER A 133 -6.09 -31.26 1.78
N LYS A 134 -6.85 -31.55 0.71
CA LYS A 134 -6.79 -32.81 -0.05
C LYS A 134 -5.77 -32.80 -1.19
N ILE A 135 -5.07 -31.68 -1.39
CA ILE A 135 -4.05 -31.51 -2.42
C ILE A 135 -2.67 -31.50 -1.76
N SER A 136 -1.72 -32.24 -2.32
CA SER A 136 -0.33 -32.25 -1.87
C SER A 136 0.32 -30.88 -2.04
N GLU A 137 1.39 -30.64 -1.29
CA GLU A 137 2.10 -29.37 -1.34
C GLU A 137 2.75 -29.10 -2.70
N ALA A 138 3.33 -30.13 -3.31
CA ALA A 138 3.93 -30.05 -4.64
C ALA A 138 2.91 -29.65 -5.71
N GLU A 139 1.73 -30.26 -5.67
CA GLU A 139 0.65 -29.96 -6.62
C GLU A 139 0.08 -28.55 -6.40
N LYS A 140 -0.09 -28.12 -5.14
CA LYS A 140 -0.49 -26.74 -4.83
C LYS A 140 0.48 -25.71 -5.42
N ALA A 141 1.78 -25.93 -5.23
CA ALA A 141 2.82 -25.06 -5.79
C ALA A 141 2.75 -25.00 -7.32
N ARG A 142 2.54 -26.16 -7.97
CA ARG A 142 2.35 -26.25 -9.42
C ARG A 142 1.12 -25.46 -9.90
N ILE A 143 -0.01 -25.57 -9.20
CA ILE A 143 -1.26 -24.87 -9.55
C ILE A 143 -1.08 -23.35 -9.50
N ILE A 144 -0.37 -22.82 -8.50
CA ILE A 144 -0.27 -21.37 -8.31
C ILE A 144 0.91 -20.71 -9.04
N ARG A 145 1.92 -21.47 -9.50
CA ARG A 145 3.21 -20.97 -10.01
C ARG A 145 3.11 -19.78 -10.96
N PHE A 146 2.14 -19.78 -11.88
CA PHE A 146 1.96 -18.73 -12.88
C PHE A 146 0.69 -17.89 -12.69
N LEU A 147 0.04 -18.01 -11.53
CA LEU A 147 -1.17 -17.28 -11.21
C LEU A 147 -0.87 -15.92 -10.56
N GLU A 148 -1.68 -14.94 -10.95
CA GLU A 148 -1.73 -13.67 -10.25
C GLU A 148 -2.14 -13.87 -8.78
N VAL A 149 -1.73 -12.94 -7.93
CA VAL A 149 -2.08 -12.98 -6.51
C VAL A 149 -3.56 -12.62 -6.34
N SER A 150 -4.33 -13.62 -5.94
CA SER A 150 -5.77 -13.56 -5.62
C SER A 150 -6.05 -14.07 -4.19
N PRO A 151 -7.25 -13.82 -3.63
CA PRO A 151 -7.62 -14.35 -2.32
C PRO A 151 -7.51 -15.89 -2.23
N LEU A 152 -7.99 -16.66 -3.21
CA LEU A 152 -7.82 -18.12 -3.22
C LEU A 152 -6.34 -18.53 -3.31
N SER A 153 -5.55 -17.89 -4.19
CA SER A 153 -4.12 -18.19 -4.27
C SER A 153 -3.42 -17.97 -2.94
N ILE A 154 -3.79 -16.93 -2.17
CA ILE A 154 -3.24 -16.68 -0.82
C ILE A 154 -3.67 -17.77 0.16
N SER A 155 -4.92 -18.23 0.08
CA SER A 155 -5.38 -19.33 0.92
C SER A 155 -4.61 -20.62 0.64
N ILE A 156 -4.26 -20.89 -0.62
CA ILE A 156 -3.41 -22.02 -1.02
C ILE A 156 -1.98 -21.83 -0.50
N MET A 157 -1.37 -20.68 -0.82
CA MET A 157 0.00 -20.31 -0.43
C MET A 157 0.23 -20.44 1.08
N ARG A 158 -0.75 -20.12 1.92
CA ARG A 158 -0.67 -20.27 3.38
C ARG A 158 -0.50 -21.70 3.87
N THR A 159 -0.81 -22.69 3.03
CA THR A 159 -0.68 -24.12 3.35
C THR A 159 0.58 -24.76 2.75
N ILE A 160 1.43 -23.96 2.10
CA ILE A 160 2.69 -24.38 1.48
C ILE A 160 3.85 -23.88 2.36
N ARG A 161 4.89 -24.68 2.55
CA ARG A 161 6.16 -24.26 3.18
C ARG A 161 6.82 -23.20 2.32
N THR A 162 7.40 -22.20 2.96
CA THR A 162 7.96 -21.04 2.24
C THR A 162 9.07 -21.39 1.26
N GLU A 163 9.82 -22.46 1.51
CA GLU A 163 10.87 -22.97 0.62
C GLU A 163 10.33 -23.41 -0.75
N ASN A 164 9.06 -23.79 -0.83
CA ASN A 164 8.40 -24.24 -2.05
C ASN A 164 7.69 -23.11 -2.81
N LEU A 165 7.78 -21.86 -2.32
CA LEU A 165 7.23 -20.67 -2.98
C LEU A 165 8.35 -19.89 -3.66
N THR A 166 8.07 -19.35 -4.85
CA THR A 166 9.04 -18.51 -5.58
C THR A 166 8.54 -17.08 -5.74
N ASP A 167 9.48 -16.16 -5.96
CA ASP A 167 9.26 -14.80 -6.43
C ASP A 167 8.18 -14.01 -5.66
N THR A 168 7.10 -13.65 -6.36
CA THR A 168 6.01 -12.82 -5.85
C THR A 168 5.22 -13.52 -4.76
N HIS A 169 5.00 -14.84 -4.87
CA HIS A 169 4.22 -15.60 -3.90
C HIS A 169 4.94 -15.67 -2.56
N LEU A 170 6.25 -15.93 -2.59
CA LEU A 170 7.09 -15.92 -1.40
C LEU A 170 7.09 -14.53 -0.74
N ALA A 171 7.29 -13.47 -1.53
CA ALA A 171 7.27 -12.09 -1.04
C ALA A 171 5.94 -11.73 -0.35
N VAL A 172 4.80 -12.11 -0.94
CA VAL A 172 3.47 -11.85 -0.38
C VAL A 172 3.28 -12.62 0.93
N ILE A 173 3.65 -13.90 0.96
CA ILE A 173 3.50 -14.70 2.18
C ILE A 173 4.39 -14.21 3.31
N ASN A 174 5.64 -13.83 3.03
CA ASN A 174 6.52 -13.27 4.05
C ASN A 174 5.95 -11.98 4.65
N LEU A 175 5.39 -11.08 3.84
CA LEU A 175 4.70 -9.90 4.36
C LEU A 175 3.48 -10.25 5.21
N LEU A 176 2.66 -11.22 4.77
CA LEU A 176 1.46 -11.62 5.49
C LEU A 176 1.78 -12.35 6.80
N LYS A 177 2.87 -13.12 6.86
CA LYS A 177 3.40 -13.72 8.10
C LYS A 177 3.86 -12.63 9.07
N ALA A 178 4.63 -11.66 8.59
CA ALA A 178 5.09 -10.53 9.40
C ALA A 178 3.95 -9.72 10.02
N LYS A 179 2.85 -9.54 9.27
CA LYS A 179 1.64 -8.86 9.76
C LYS A 179 1.02 -9.55 10.98
N THR A 180 1.21 -10.85 11.16
CA THR A 180 0.66 -11.60 12.29
C THR A 180 1.58 -11.61 13.51
N MET A 181 2.81 -11.13 13.37
CA MET A 181 3.78 -11.01 14.45
C MET A 181 3.62 -9.67 15.20
N PRO A 182 4.18 -9.54 16.41
CA PRO A 182 4.43 -8.22 17.02
C PRO A 182 5.15 -7.30 16.04
N TYR A 183 4.83 -5.99 16.06
CA TYR A 183 5.27 -5.06 15.01
C TYR A 183 6.80 -5.05 14.82
N GLU A 184 7.57 -5.01 15.90
CA GLU A 184 9.04 -5.00 15.83
C GLU A 184 9.62 -6.29 15.24
N GLU A 185 9.08 -7.44 15.64
CA GLU A 185 9.48 -8.75 15.12
C GLU A 185 9.13 -8.88 13.65
N GLY A 186 7.91 -8.50 13.26
CA GLY A 186 7.47 -8.49 11.87
C GLY A 186 8.31 -7.55 11.01
N PHE A 187 8.69 -6.39 11.54
CA PHE A 187 9.54 -5.42 10.85
C PHE A 187 10.95 -5.96 10.58
N ARG A 188 11.54 -6.64 11.57
CA ARG A 188 12.82 -7.35 11.42
C ARG A 188 12.70 -8.52 10.45
N TYR A 189 11.69 -9.36 10.59
CA TYR A 189 11.45 -10.52 9.72
C TYR A 189 11.36 -10.14 8.25
N VAL A 190 10.62 -9.08 7.93
CA VAL A 190 10.47 -8.58 6.54
C VAL A 190 11.80 -8.08 5.97
N HIS A 191 12.62 -7.46 6.80
CA HIS A 191 13.95 -7.00 6.40
C HIS A 191 14.89 -8.17 6.09
N GLU A 192 14.98 -9.13 7.01
CA GLU A 192 15.84 -10.32 6.90
C GLU A 192 15.41 -11.23 5.74
N SER A 193 14.10 -11.30 5.48
CA SER A 193 13.53 -12.06 4.36
C SER A 193 13.83 -11.48 2.96
N ASN A 194 14.55 -10.35 2.86
CA ASN A 194 14.91 -9.68 1.60
C ASN A 194 13.73 -9.50 0.63
N VAL A 195 12.56 -9.18 1.18
CA VAL A 195 11.33 -9.06 0.40
C VAL A 195 11.46 -7.96 -0.66
N ASP A 196 11.20 -8.30 -1.94
CA ASP A 196 11.14 -7.31 -3.02
C ASP A 196 9.87 -6.44 -2.90
N PHE A 197 10.03 -5.33 -2.19
CA PHE A 197 8.96 -4.36 -1.99
C PHE A 197 8.51 -3.68 -3.30
N LYS A 198 9.36 -3.57 -4.33
CA LYS A 198 8.98 -2.96 -5.62
C LYS A 198 8.05 -3.89 -6.38
N LEU A 199 8.34 -5.18 -6.33
CA LEU A 199 7.46 -6.23 -6.81
C LEU A 199 6.13 -6.19 -6.05
N LEU A 200 6.15 -6.20 -4.71
CA LEU A 200 4.92 -6.14 -3.90
C LEU A 200 4.08 -4.90 -4.16
N LYS A 201 4.71 -3.71 -4.27
CA LYS A 201 4.01 -2.46 -4.60
C LYS A 201 3.27 -2.58 -5.93
N ARG A 202 3.92 -3.13 -6.96
CA ARG A 202 3.28 -3.36 -8.27
C ARG A 202 2.15 -4.37 -8.17
N THR A 203 2.36 -5.49 -7.48
CA THR A 203 1.38 -6.55 -7.29
C THR A 203 0.13 -6.03 -6.58
N PHE A 204 0.28 -5.29 -5.49
CA PHE A 204 -0.86 -4.78 -4.73
C PHE A 204 -1.61 -3.68 -5.46
N LEU A 205 -0.91 -2.70 -6.06
CA LEU A 205 -1.56 -1.60 -6.76
C LEU A 205 -2.24 -2.03 -8.06
N LYS A 206 -1.67 -2.98 -8.81
CA LYS A 206 -2.23 -3.46 -10.08
C LYS A 206 -3.25 -4.58 -9.92
N SER A 207 -3.43 -5.12 -8.71
CA SER A 207 -4.37 -6.23 -8.50
C SER A 207 -5.79 -5.80 -8.84
N THR A 208 -6.54 -6.69 -9.50
CA THR A 208 -7.96 -6.50 -9.73
C THR A 208 -8.81 -6.78 -8.48
N PHE A 209 -8.21 -7.33 -7.42
CA PHE A 209 -8.87 -7.67 -6.17
C PHE A 209 -8.67 -6.58 -5.12
N SER A 210 -9.76 -5.92 -4.70
CA SER A 210 -9.69 -4.86 -3.68
C SER A 210 -9.15 -5.34 -2.34
N GLN A 211 -9.34 -6.62 -2.00
CA GLN A 211 -8.75 -7.23 -0.81
C GLN A 211 -7.23 -7.27 -0.86
N ILE A 212 -6.65 -7.47 -2.05
CA ILE A 212 -5.20 -7.49 -2.26
C ILE A 212 -4.63 -6.07 -2.26
N GLN A 213 -5.35 -5.11 -2.86
CA GLN A 213 -4.98 -3.69 -2.83
C GLN A 213 -4.85 -3.16 -1.39
N LYS A 214 -5.70 -3.62 -0.46
CA LYS A 214 -5.64 -3.24 0.96
C LYS A 214 -4.31 -3.60 1.63
N TYR A 215 -3.56 -4.58 1.10
CA TYR A 215 -2.23 -4.93 1.62
C TYR A 215 -1.17 -3.87 1.31
N PHE A 216 -1.46 -2.91 0.43
CA PHE A 216 -0.57 -1.77 0.20
C PHE A 216 -0.33 -0.95 1.48
N HIS A 217 -1.35 -0.76 2.33
CA HIS A 217 -1.18 -0.04 3.60
C HIS A 217 -0.23 -0.78 4.54
N ILE A 218 -0.34 -2.11 4.60
CA ILE A 218 0.54 -2.97 5.40
C ILE A 218 1.99 -2.87 4.88
N LEU A 219 2.15 -2.88 3.56
CA LEU A 219 3.46 -2.74 2.93
C LEU A 219 4.10 -1.39 3.30
N VAL A 220 3.33 -0.30 3.30
CA VAL A 220 3.80 1.02 3.73
C VAL A 220 4.17 1.04 5.21
N ASP A 221 3.41 0.36 6.08
CA ASP A 221 3.71 0.28 7.51
C ASP A 221 5.06 -0.43 7.80
N PHE A 222 5.45 -1.42 6.98
CA PHE A 222 6.73 -2.13 7.11
C PHE A 222 7.87 -1.52 6.27
N PHE A 223 7.57 -0.64 5.32
CA PHE A 223 8.54 0.04 4.45
C PHE A 223 8.17 1.52 4.22
N PRO A 224 8.13 2.33 5.28
CA PRO A 224 7.69 3.73 5.20
C PRO A 224 8.57 4.59 4.27
N GLU A 225 9.85 4.24 4.13
CA GLU A 225 10.79 4.94 3.24
C GLU A 225 10.34 4.98 1.76
N MET A 226 9.45 4.07 1.33
CA MET A 226 8.95 4.07 -0.05
C MET A 226 8.07 5.28 -0.37
N MET A 227 7.46 5.89 0.64
CA MET A 227 6.63 7.08 0.46
C MET A 227 7.48 8.29 0.06
N PHE A 228 8.79 8.25 0.36
CA PHE A 228 9.71 9.37 0.21
C PHE A 228 10.73 9.15 -0.92
N GLY A 229 10.38 8.31 -1.90
CA GLY A 229 11.12 8.23 -3.16
C GLY A 229 12.34 7.30 -3.18
N ILE A 230 12.50 6.43 -2.17
CA ILE A 230 13.62 5.48 -2.17
C ILE A 230 13.40 4.36 -3.19
N ARG A 231 14.43 4.06 -4.00
CA ARG A 231 14.41 2.96 -4.98
C ARG A 231 14.82 1.61 -4.42
N LYS A 232 15.61 1.60 -3.34
CA LYS A 232 16.07 0.41 -2.62
C LYS A 232 16.33 0.81 -1.16
N PRO A 233 15.81 0.07 -0.16
CA PRO A 233 16.08 0.33 1.23
C PRO A 233 17.58 0.37 1.49
N TYR A 234 17.99 1.27 2.38
CA TYR A 234 19.36 1.31 2.86
C TYR A 234 19.69 0.04 3.65
N SER A 235 20.92 -0.47 3.54
CA SER A 235 21.34 -1.70 4.21
C SER A 235 21.15 -1.61 5.72
N ASN A 236 21.47 -0.45 6.31
CA ASN A 236 21.41 -0.24 7.75
C ASN A 236 20.07 0.37 8.18
N ARG A 237 18.98 0.14 7.43
CA ARG A 237 17.66 0.69 7.76
C ARG A 237 17.24 0.35 9.18
N MET A 238 17.54 -0.85 9.67
CA MET A 238 17.20 -1.27 11.03
C MET A 238 17.88 -0.42 12.08
N GLN A 239 19.16 -0.08 11.89
CA GLN A 239 19.89 0.81 12.78
C GLN A 239 19.29 2.22 12.77
N ILE A 240 18.90 2.71 11.58
CA ILE A 240 18.24 4.02 11.45
C ILE A 240 16.89 4.06 12.18
N PHE A 241 16.07 3.02 12.08
CA PHE A 241 14.77 3.00 12.77
C PHE A 241 14.90 2.72 14.28
N ALA A 242 15.98 2.07 14.71
CA ALA A 242 16.32 1.89 16.12
C ALA A 242 16.83 3.19 16.76
N ASP A 243 17.73 3.89 16.07
CA ASP A 243 18.21 5.23 16.43
C ASP A 243 17.96 6.23 15.28
N PRO A 244 16.79 6.90 15.29
CA PRO A 244 16.43 7.90 14.30
C PRO A 244 17.37 9.10 14.20
N LEU A 245 18.28 9.32 15.17
CA LEU A 245 19.26 10.42 15.15
C LEU A 245 20.61 10.00 14.52
N SER A 246 20.77 8.70 14.24
CA SER A 246 21.97 8.13 13.60
C SER A 246 22.01 8.28 12.07
N ILE A 247 21.00 8.90 11.44
CA ILE A 247 20.95 9.01 9.98
C ILE A 247 22.23 9.71 9.48
N PRO A 248 23.00 9.10 8.56
CA PRO A 248 24.19 9.73 8.01
C PRO A 248 23.85 11.04 7.31
N LEU A 249 24.77 12.01 7.35
CA LEU A 249 24.61 13.32 6.70
C LEU A 249 24.74 13.25 5.16
N LYS A 250 24.01 12.32 4.54
CA LYS A 250 23.88 12.14 3.10
C LYS A 250 22.49 12.66 2.69
N PRO A 251 22.40 13.64 1.78
CA PRO A 251 21.14 14.29 1.44
C PRO A 251 20.00 13.34 1.06
N ARG A 252 20.29 12.32 0.22
CA ARG A 252 19.30 11.32 -0.18
C ARG A 252 18.75 10.53 1.00
N LEU A 253 19.60 10.21 1.98
CA LEU A 253 19.18 9.50 3.18
C LEU A 253 18.36 10.41 4.09
N LEU A 254 18.82 11.64 4.33
CA LEU A 254 18.11 12.60 5.18
C LEU A 254 16.69 12.90 4.67
N CYS A 255 16.53 13.22 3.38
CA CYS A 255 15.22 13.51 2.78
C CYS A 255 14.23 12.34 2.86
N VAL A 256 14.73 11.09 2.87
CA VAL A 256 13.89 9.88 2.93
C VAL A 256 13.63 9.46 4.37
N TYR A 257 14.68 9.35 5.16
CA TYR A 257 14.63 8.68 6.45
C TYR A 257 14.20 9.60 7.58
N ILE A 258 14.38 10.93 7.50
CA ILE A 258 13.79 11.84 8.49
C ILE A 258 12.26 11.68 8.54
N PRO A 259 11.52 11.86 7.43
CA PRO A 259 10.07 11.69 7.46
C PRO A 259 9.64 10.23 7.68
N ALA A 260 10.39 9.24 7.17
CA ALA A 260 10.10 7.83 7.43
C ALA A 260 10.24 7.46 8.92
N CYS A 261 11.26 7.98 9.61
CA CYS A 261 11.42 7.76 11.05
C CYS A 261 10.31 8.42 11.85
N ILE A 262 9.90 9.66 11.51
CA ILE A 262 8.76 10.32 12.15
C ILE A 262 7.50 9.46 12.00
N TYR A 263 7.23 8.94 10.79
CA TYR A 263 6.12 8.04 10.54
C TYR A 263 6.21 6.77 11.39
N PHE A 264 7.38 6.12 11.40
CA PHE A 264 7.65 4.90 12.16
C PHE A 264 7.45 5.09 13.67
N ILE A 265 7.98 6.17 14.25
CA ILE A 265 7.86 6.48 15.68
C ILE A 265 6.39 6.67 16.06
N ARG A 266 5.62 7.43 15.27
CA ARG A 266 4.19 7.65 15.51
C ARG A 266 3.37 6.36 15.46
N ARG A 267 3.78 5.40 14.62
CA ARG A 267 3.14 4.08 14.54
C ARG A 267 3.52 3.17 15.69
N LYS A 268 4.82 3.12 16.02
CA LYS A 268 5.38 2.27 17.08
C LYS A 268 4.90 2.71 18.47
N SER A 269 4.83 4.02 18.73
CA SER A 269 4.51 4.56 20.04
C SER A 269 3.17 5.29 20.04
N LYS A 270 2.16 4.68 20.67
CA LYS A 270 0.81 5.27 20.80
C LYS A 270 0.84 6.61 21.54
N SER A 271 1.69 6.77 22.55
CA SER A 271 1.82 8.03 23.30
C SER A 271 2.35 9.17 22.43
N LEU A 272 3.26 8.88 21.51
CA LEU A 272 3.83 9.87 20.59
C LEU A 272 2.96 10.13 19.36
N SER A 273 1.95 9.29 19.10
CA SER A 273 1.04 9.47 17.96
C SER A 273 0.26 10.79 18.03
N LEU A 274 -0.02 11.29 19.24
CA LEU A 274 -0.77 12.52 19.49
C LEU A 274 0.12 13.76 19.64
N VAL A 275 1.45 13.60 19.68
CA VAL A 275 2.38 14.72 19.87
C VAL A 275 2.47 15.53 18.57
N LYS A 276 1.76 16.67 18.57
CA LYS A 276 1.64 17.56 17.41
C LYS A 276 2.99 18.01 16.85
N ASN A 277 3.97 18.28 17.72
CA ASN A 277 5.25 18.92 17.36
C ASN A 277 6.43 17.94 17.23
N LEU A 278 6.19 16.63 17.22
CA LEU A 278 7.26 15.62 17.11
C LEU A 278 8.06 15.79 15.81
N ASP A 279 7.39 16.11 14.71
CA ASP A 279 7.98 16.36 13.41
C ASP A 279 8.88 17.60 13.44
N VAL A 280 8.41 18.70 14.06
CA VAL A 280 9.19 19.93 14.26
C VAL A 280 10.45 19.59 15.06
N LEU A 281 10.31 18.90 16.19
CA LEU A 281 11.44 18.55 17.06
C LEU A 281 12.52 17.75 16.31
N ILE A 282 12.14 16.64 15.65
CA ILE A 282 13.10 15.78 14.95
C ILE A 282 13.77 16.55 13.81
N LYS A 283 13.00 17.31 13.03
CA LYS A 283 13.57 18.11 11.93
C LYS A 283 14.51 19.20 12.45
N THR A 284 14.19 19.84 13.57
CA THR A 284 15.07 20.82 14.23
C THR A 284 16.39 20.19 14.66
N ILE A 285 16.38 19.03 15.32
CA ILE A 285 17.61 18.33 15.73
C ILE A 285 18.50 18.07 14.51
N TYR A 286 17.93 17.63 13.39
CA TYR A 286 18.69 17.41 12.16
C TYR A 286 19.22 18.69 11.53
N ILE A 287 18.44 19.77 11.54
CA ILE A 287 18.93 21.07 11.05
C ILE A 287 20.12 21.52 11.89
N GLU A 288 20.04 21.45 13.21
CA GLU A 288 21.16 21.81 14.09
C GLU A 288 22.40 20.95 13.84
N LYS A 289 22.21 19.63 13.74
CA LYS A 289 23.28 18.70 13.39
C LYS A 289 23.95 19.06 12.06
N ILE A 290 23.17 19.42 11.04
CA ILE A 290 23.70 19.84 9.73
C ILE A 290 24.45 21.17 9.84
N LEU A 291 23.92 22.15 10.58
CA LEU A 291 24.53 23.47 10.72
C LEU A 291 25.83 23.42 11.55
N SER A 292 25.91 22.53 12.55
CA SER A 292 27.10 22.37 13.40
C SER A 292 28.36 21.94 12.63
N VAL A 293 28.22 21.29 11.47
CA VAL A 293 29.34 20.75 10.69
C VAL A 293 29.73 21.62 9.49
N SER A 294 29.36 22.91 9.47
CA SER A 294 29.63 23.84 8.35
C SER A 294 29.20 23.26 6.98
N PRO A 295 27.89 23.16 6.74
CA PRO A 295 27.36 22.32 5.68
C PRO A 295 27.71 22.81 4.27
N ARG A 296 27.88 21.85 3.35
CA ARG A 296 28.01 22.13 1.91
C ARG A 296 26.69 22.66 1.36
N ARG A 297 26.77 23.49 0.31
CA ARG A 297 25.63 24.06 -0.45
C ARG A 297 24.49 23.07 -0.72
N TYR A 298 24.83 21.84 -1.09
CA TYR A 298 23.84 20.84 -1.45
C TYR A 298 22.99 20.36 -0.25
N LEU A 299 23.54 20.31 0.97
CA LEU A 299 22.77 19.96 2.18
C LEU A 299 21.76 21.06 2.50
N LEU A 300 22.19 22.32 2.44
CA LEU A 300 21.31 23.48 2.63
C LEU A 300 20.16 23.47 1.59
N LYS A 301 20.52 23.38 0.30
CA LYS A 301 19.56 23.47 -0.80
C LYS A 301 18.62 22.26 -0.93
N LYS A 302 19.09 21.03 -0.66
CA LYS A 302 18.28 19.83 -0.87
C LYS A 302 17.61 19.28 0.38
N VAL A 303 18.23 19.49 1.55
CA VAL A 303 17.70 18.97 2.80
C VAL A 303 16.98 20.06 3.56
N ILE A 304 17.68 21.10 4.03
CA ILE A 304 17.07 22.11 4.91
C ILE A 304 15.93 22.85 4.18
N HIS A 305 16.14 23.22 2.92
CA HIS A 305 15.07 23.80 2.10
C HIS A 305 13.83 22.89 2.03
N GLN A 306 14.01 21.60 1.75
CA GLN A 306 12.90 20.65 1.68
C GLN A 306 12.20 20.50 3.04
N LEU A 307 12.96 20.42 4.13
CA LEU A 307 12.40 20.33 5.48
C LEU A 307 11.55 21.57 5.81
N ILE A 308 11.99 22.76 5.42
CA ILE A 308 11.24 24.01 5.57
C ILE A 308 9.96 23.98 4.71
N LEU A 309 10.03 23.54 3.46
CA LEU A 309 8.84 23.43 2.61
C LEU A 309 7.80 22.49 3.22
N ASP A 310 8.26 21.36 3.77
CA ASP A 310 7.39 20.39 4.44
C ASP A 310 6.84 20.91 5.78
N THR A 311 7.55 21.84 6.44
CA THR A 311 7.21 22.33 7.80
C THR A 311 7.67 23.78 7.98
N PRO A 312 6.89 24.77 7.50
CA PRO A 312 7.31 26.18 7.45
C PRO A 312 7.64 26.80 8.80
N ILE A 313 7.02 26.32 9.90
CA ILE A 313 7.31 26.76 11.27
C ILE A 313 8.80 26.55 11.64
N LEU A 314 9.52 25.65 10.96
CA LEU A 314 10.96 25.46 11.18
C LEU A 314 11.77 26.73 10.93
N VAL A 315 11.34 27.62 10.02
CA VAL A 315 12.04 28.90 9.81
C VAL A 315 12.05 29.72 11.10
N LYS A 316 10.90 29.82 11.77
CA LYS A 316 10.78 30.50 13.05
C LYS A 316 11.70 29.86 14.10
N VAL A 317 11.73 28.53 14.17
CA VAL A 317 12.58 27.80 15.12
C VAL A 317 14.06 28.05 14.86
N ILE A 318 14.50 27.97 13.59
CA ILE A 318 15.90 28.20 13.18
C ILE A 318 16.33 29.63 13.55
N VAL A 319 15.50 30.62 13.23
CA VAL A 319 15.78 32.04 13.49
C VAL A 319 15.85 32.30 15.00
N MET A 320 14.86 31.84 15.77
CA MET A 320 14.81 32.07 17.22
C MET A 320 15.93 31.37 17.99
N ARG A 321 16.35 30.18 17.56
CA ARG A 321 17.44 29.44 18.22
C ARG A 321 18.82 30.01 17.88
N ARG A 322 18.89 30.85 16.84
CA ARG A 322 20.11 31.34 16.22
C ARG A 322 20.95 30.18 15.65
N PHE A 323 21.73 30.47 14.64
CA PHE A 323 22.68 29.53 14.06
C PHE A 323 24.03 30.23 13.89
N PRO A 324 25.12 29.50 13.62
CA PRO A 324 26.44 30.11 13.52
C PRO A 324 26.44 31.32 12.55
N PRO A 325 26.85 32.53 12.98
CA PRO A 325 26.74 33.75 12.18
C PRO A 325 27.45 33.66 10.82
N ASN A 326 28.59 32.96 10.79
CA ASN A 326 29.35 32.67 9.57
C ASN A 326 28.57 31.89 8.48
N LEU A 327 27.39 31.34 8.81
CA LEU A 327 26.50 30.66 7.86
C LEU A 327 25.37 31.55 7.32
N ILE A 328 25.15 32.76 7.84
CA ILE A 328 24.02 33.64 7.46
C ILE A 328 23.94 33.82 5.96
N LYS A 329 25.03 34.31 5.35
CA LYS A 329 25.12 34.49 3.89
C LYS A 329 24.80 33.20 3.12
N LYS A 330 25.38 32.06 3.52
CA LYS A 330 25.15 30.76 2.88
C LYS A 330 23.71 30.28 3.02
N MET A 331 23.10 30.49 4.18
CA MET A 331 21.71 30.12 4.46
C MET A 331 20.76 30.88 3.53
N VAL A 332 20.90 32.21 3.49
CA VAL A 332 20.09 33.10 2.65
C VAL A 332 20.31 32.80 1.16
N GLU A 333 21.55 32.54 0.74
CA GLU A 333 21.86 32.28 -0.67
C GLU A 333 21.34 30.91 -1.16
N TYR A 334 21.45 29.87 -0.32
CA TYR A 334 21.25 28.49 -0.76
C TYR A 334 19.92 27.85 -0.35
N ILE A 335 19.16 28.48 0.54
CA ILE A 335 17.83 28.01 0.97
C ILE A 335 16.78 28.99 0.44
N PRO A 336 16.15 28.73 -0.72
CA PRO A 336 15.20 29.65 -1.31
C PRO A 336 14.00 29.98 -0.42
N SER A 337 13.55 29.03 0.41
CA SER A 337 12.44 29.22 1.35
C SER A 337 12.81 30.06 2.58
N PHE A 338 14.07 30.47 2.73
CA PHE A 338 14.51 31.24 3.89
C PHE A 338 14.08 32.72 3.82
N HIS A 339 13.55 33.18 2.69
CA HIS A 339 12.87 34.49 2.60
C HIS A 339 11.75 34.65 3.64
N LEU A 340 11.14 33.54 4.08
CA LEU A 340 10.12 33.52 5.14
C LEU A 340 10.65 34.01 6.50
N ALA A 341 11.97 34.05 6.69
CA ALA A 341 12.60 34.52 7.92
C ALA A 341 12.53 36.06 8.07
N TYR A 342 12.32 36.80 6.98
CA TYR A 342 12.52 38.25 6.95
C TYR A 342 11.66 38.99 7.97
N GLU A 343 10.35 38.78 7.94
CA GLU A 343 9.41 39.49 8.82
C GLU A 343 9.69 39.23 10.30
N LEU A 344 9.99 37.98 10.65
CA LEU A 344 10.34 37.60 12.01
C LEU A 344 11.66 38.22 12.45
N SER A 345 12.68 38.16 11.58
CA SER A 345 14.02 38.67 11.89
C SER A 345 14.00 40.19 12.08
N LEU A 346 13.28 40.89 11.20
CA LEU A 346 13.07 42.34 11.31
C LEU A 346 12.36 42.70 12.62
N LYS A 347 11.29 41.96 12.96
CA LYS A 347 10.56 42.19 14.22
C LYS A 347 11.44 41.98 15.45
N ILE A 348 12.31 40.97 15.45
CA ILE A 348 13.23 40.71 16.57
C ILE A 348 14.28 41.82 16.65
N LEU A 349 14.88 42.21 15.52
CA LEU A 349 15.85 43.31 15.46
C LEU A 349 15.25 44.64 15.92
N SER A 350 14.00 44.94 15.58
CA SER A 350 13.34 46.16 16.06
C SER A 350 13.12 46.20 17.57
N ASN A 351 13.04 45.03 18.23
CA ASN A 351 12.94 44.95 19.69
C ASN A 351 14.31 44.96 20.38
N ASP A 352 15.36 44.47 19.71
CA ASP A 352 16.74 44.50 20.19
C ASP A 352 17.68 44.95 19.05
N PRO A 353 17.81 46.27 18.83
CA PRO A 353 18.59 46.81 17.71
C PRO A 353 20.10 46.58 17.80
N SER A 354 20.58 46.12 18.96
CA SER A 354 22.00 45.85 19.20
C SER A 354 22.43 44.44 18.78
N ASP A 355 21.49 43.60 18.36
CA ASP A 355 21.76 42.20 18.04
C ASP A 355 22.42 42.01 16.67
N SER A 356 23.75 41.88 16.69
CA SER A 356 24.58 41.66 15.50
C SER A 356 24.13 40.49 14.61
N PHE A 357 23.56 39.41 15.18
CA PHE A 357 23.10 38.27 14.40
C PHE A 357 21.87 38.65 13.55
N TYR A 358 20.91 39.35 14.14
CA TYR A 358 19.70 39.77 13.42
C TYR A 358 19.98 40.95 12.48
N GLU A 359 20.94 41.82 12.81
CA GLU A 359 21.43 42.87 11.91
C GLU A 359 21.96 42.24 10.60
N GLU A 360 22.91 41.31 10.70
CA GLU A 360 23.49 40.62 9.54
C GLU A 360 22.44 39.80 8.77
N LEU A 361 21.53 39.13 9.48
CA LEU A 361 20.49 38.33 8.86
C LEU A 361 19.48 39.18 8.07
N VAL A 362 19.02 40.30 8.63
CA VAL A 362 18.10 41.23 7.94
C VAL A 362 18.80 41.85 6.74
N GLU A 363 20.05 42.26 6.89
CA GLU A 363 20.87 42.81 5.80
C GLU A 363 20.95 41.83 4.61
N GLU A 364 21.38 40.58 4.85
CA GLU A 364 21.52 39.60 3.78
C GLU A 364 20.18 39.20 3.16
N LEU A 365 19.10 39.10 3.96
CA LEU A 365 17.75 38.82 3.44
C LEU A 365 17.24 39.96 2.55
N LEU A 366 17.46 41.22 2.93
CA LEU A 366 16.99 42.36 2.15
C LEU A 366 17.78 42.50 0.85
N LYS A 367 19.11 42.29 0.89
CA LYS A 367 19.95 42.24 -0.32
C LYS A 367 19.49 41.15 -1.28
N LYS A 368 19.12 39.97 -0.77
CA LYS A 368 18.71 38.84 -1.60
C LYS A 368 17.27 38.96 -2.13
N TYR A 369 16.38 39.55 -1.34
CA TYR A 369 14.94 39.64 -1.63
C TYR A 369 14.40 41.09 -1.47
N PRO A 370 14.85 42.04 -2.31
CA PRO A 370 14.48 43.46 -2.22
C PRO A 370 13.09 43.72 -2.82
N THR A 371 12.06 43.07 -2.29
CA THR A 371 10.68 43.33 -2.73
C THR A 371 10.19 44.67 -2.19
N LYS A 372 9.30 45.35 -2.93
CA LYS A 372 8.70 46.62 -2.47
C LYS A 372 8.08 46.51 -1.07
N SER A 373 7.48 45.36 -0.75
CA SER A 373 6.92 45.09 0.57
C SER A 373 7.99 45.00 1.65
N ASN A 374 9.10 44.29 1.38
CA ASN A 374 10.19 44.15 2.34
C ASN A 374 10.88 45.49 2.61
N VAL A 375 11.16 46.27 1.57
CA VAL A 375 11.78 47.61 1.68
C VAL A 375 10.89 48.55 2.49
N LYS A 376 9.59 48.62 2.19
CA LYS A 376 8.64 49.44 2.98
C LYS A 376 8.61 49.06 4.46
N ARG A 377 8.62 47.75 4.78
CA ARG A 377 8.65 47.27 6.16
C ARG A 377 9.95 47.65 6.88
N PHE A 378 11.09 47.58 6.19
CA PHE A 378 12.37 48.02 6.73
C PHE A 378 12.37 49.52 7.04
N GLN A 379 11.95 50.34 6.06
CA GLN A 379 11.86 51.80 6.21
C GLN A 379 10.94 52.22 7.36
N ALA A 380 9.83 51.52 7.58
CA ALA A 380 8.92 51.81 8.69
C ALA A 380 9.59 51.71 10.08
N CYS A 381 10.66 50.92 10.19
CA CYS A 381 11.39 50.70 11.44
C CYS A 381 12.83 51.24 11.40
N SER A 382 13.23 51.94 10.33
CA SER A 382 14.64 52.32 10.09
C SER A 382 15.22 53.23 11.17
N HIS A 383 14.37 54.06 11.78
CA HIS A 383 14.73 54.95 12.90
C HIS A 383 15.24 54.23 14.15
N LEU A 384 15.02 52.92 14.25
CA LEU A 384 15.47 52.09 15.39
C LEU A 384 16.87 51.49 15.16
N PHE A 385 17.40 51.53 13.94
CA PHE A 385 18.59 50.76 13.57
C PHE A 385 19.88 51.59 13.57
N SER A 386 21.02 50.89 13.59
CA SER A 386 22.35 51.51 13.56
C SER A 386 22.60 52.29 12.26
N ASN A 387 23.26 53.45 12.35
CA ASN A 387 23.62 54.23 11.16
C ASN A 387 24.46 53.42 10.16
N SER A 388 25.31 52.52 10.65
CA SER A 388 26.13 51.65 9.81
C SER A 388 25.28 50.71 8.94
N LEU A 389 24.24 50.10 9.50
CA LEU A 389 23.30 49.27 8.73
C LEU A 389 22.55 50.08 7.68
N LEU A 390 22.07 51.27 8.06
CA LEU A 390 21.33 52.16 7.17
C LEU A 390 22.19 52.61 5.98
N GLU A 391 23.46 52.95 6.20
CA GLU A 391 24.40 53.29 5.13
C GLU A 391 24.63 52.11 4.17
N ARG A 392 24.85 50.90 4.69
CA ARG A 392 25.06 49.69 3.86
C ARG A 392 23.85 49.35 2.98
N LEU A 393 22.64 49.70 3.41
CA LEU A 393 21.38 49.39 2.71
C LEU A 393 20.76 50.59 1.97
N LYS A 394 21.42 51.75 2.01
CA LYS A 394 20.92 53.02 1.45
C LYS A 394 20.45 52.92 -0.01
N TYR A 395 21.22 52.21 -0.83
CA TYR A 395 20.92 52.00 -2.25
C TYR A 395 19.63 51.21 -2.52
N LEU A 396 19.12 50.44 -1.55
CA LEU A 396 17.85 49.71 -1.67
C LEU A 396 16.66 50.55 -1.21
N THR A 397 16.89 51.47 -0.28
CA THR A 397 15.86 52.32 0.31
C THR A 397 15.60 53.62 -0.47
N GLU A 398 16.54 54.05 -1.32
CA GLU A 398 16.41 55.27 -2.14
C GLU A 398 15.79 55.01 -3.53
N THR A 399 15.68 53.75 -3.96
CA THR A 399 15.25 53.36 -5.32
C THR A 399 13.80 52.87 -5.44
N VAL A 400 12.99 52.91 -4.36
CA VAL A 400 11.62 52.34 -4.32
C VAL A 400 10.54 53.36 -4.07
#